data_AF-A0A916T1F8-F1
#
_entry.id   AF-A0A916T1F8-F1
#
_cell.length_a   1.000
_cell.length_b   1.000
_cell.length_c   1.000
_cell.angle_alpha   90.00
_cell.angle_beta   90.00
_cell.angle_gamma   90.00
#
_symmetry.space_group_name_H-M   'P 1'
#
loop_
_entity.id
_entity.type
_entity.pdbx_description
1 polymer ?
#
loop_
_entity_poly.entity_id
_entity_poly.type
_entity_poly.pdbx_seq_one_letter_code
_entity_poly.pdbx_strand_id
1 'polypeptide(L)'
;MWRLIQYAAVCVAPAALLVAADKAVHHWIMPRPAKRRGPSPVPRDIGRLSADLTRLYAELDVLRSSQAAARVHRLRATTLAYDDVLESCCTALQVDDGLPPREWSSVERLEVEATLEEAGLRW
;
A
#
# COMPACT_ATOMS: atom_id res chain seq x y z
N MET A 1 -39.25 27.91 -16.91
CA MET A 1 -37.82 27.59 -16.65
C MET A 1 -37.53 27.17 -15.21
N TRP A 2 -38.13 27.80 -14.18
CA TRP A 2 -37.89 27.47 -12.76
C TRP A 2 -38.11 25.99 -12.35
N ARG A 3 -39.15 25.33 -12.90
CA ARG A 3 -39.45 23.91 -12.60
C ARG A 3 -38.40 22.94 -13.15
N LEU A 4 -37.77 23.25 -14.29
CA LEU A 4 -36.71 22.42 -14.88
C LEU A 4 -35.43 22.44 -14.02
N ILE A 5 -35.14 23.58 -13.38
CA ILE A 5 -34.00 23.73 -12.47
C ILE A 5 -34.20 22.88 -11.20
N GLN A 6 -35.43 22.81 -10.69
CA GLN A 6 -35.75 21.96 -9.53
C GLN A 6 -35.58 20.46 -9.84
N TYR A 7 -36.04 20.01 -11.01
CA TYR A 7 -35.84 18.61 -11.42
C TYR A 7 -34.35 18.27 -11.63
N ALA A 8 -33.60 19.16 -12.29
CA ALA A 8 -32.16 18.98 -12.45
C ALA A 8 -31.44 18.91 -11.10
N ALA A 9 -31.80 19.78 -10.15
CA ALA A 9 -31.23 19.78 -8.81
C ALA A 9 -31.54 18.49 -8.03
N VAL A 10 -32.78 17.98 -8.09
CA VAL A 10 -33.17 16.74 -7.40
C VAL A 10 -32.46 15.52 -7.98
N CYS A 11 -32.19 15.49 -9.30
CA CYS A 11 -31.48 14.37 -9.93
C CYS A 11 -29.97 14.39 -9.66
N VAL A 12 -29.35 15.57 -9.62
CA VAL A 12 -27.88 15.69 -9.46
C VAL A 12 -27.45 15.70 -8.00
N ALA A 13 -28.31 16.16 -7.08
CA ALA A 13 -28.04 16.21 -5.64
C ALA A 13 -27.54 14.88 -5.04
N PRO A 14 -28.22 13.73 -5.22
CA PRO A 14 -27.75 12.48 -4.62
C PRO A 14 -26.42 11.99 -5.20
N ALA A 15 -26.18 12.19 -6.50
CA ALA A 15 -24.91 11.84 -7.13
C ALA A 15 -23.76 12.73 -6.61
N ALA A 16 -24.00 14.03 -6.47
CA ALA A 16 -23.03 14.97 -5.90
C ALA A 16 -22.73 14.64 -4.43
N LEU A 17 -23.73 14.23 -3.65
CA LEU A 17 -23.59 13.87 -2.25
C LEU A 17 -22.76 12.59 -2.07
N LEU A 18 -22.96 11.60 -2.95
CA LEU A 18 -22.13 10.39 -2.98
C LEU A 18 -20.68 10.68 -3.39
N VAL A 19 -20.45 11.52 -4.41
CA VAL A 19 -19.09 11.92 -4.81
C VAL A 19 -18.39 12.73 -3.71
N ALA A 20 -19.13 13.58 -3.00
CA ALA A 20 -18.60 14.33 -1.87
C ALA A 20 -18.25 13.41 -0.70
N ALA A 21 -19.09 12.42 -0.40
CA ALA A 21 -18.82 11.43 0.63
C ALA A 21 -17.61 10.56 0.27
N ASP A 22 -17.51 10.10 -0.97
CA ASP A 22 -16.37 9.33 -1.47
C ASP A 22 -15.08 10.13 -1.39
N LYS A 23 -15.08 11.41 -1.83
CA LYS A 23 -13.94 12.30 -1.68
C LYS A 23 -13.59 12.60 -0.23
N ALA A 24 -14.58 12.74 0.66
CA ALA A 24 -14.35 12.98 2.08
C ALA A 24 -13.72 11.76 2.74
N VAL A 25 -14.20 10.56 2.41
CA VAL A 25 -13.63 9.29 2.86
C VAL A 25 -12.22 9.11 2.28
N HIS A 26 -12.00 9.38 1.00
CA HIS A 26 -10.67 9.39 0.40
C HIS A 26 -9.75 10.42 1.07
N HIS A 27 -10.25 11.59 1.45
CA HIS A 27 -9.45 12.62 2.13
C HIS A 27 -9.18 12.29 3.60
N TRP A 28 -10.08 11.55 4.26
CA TRP A 28 -9.91 11.07 5.64
C TRP A 28 -9.01 9.82 5.72
N ILE A 29 -9.02 8.99 4.67
CA ILE A 29 -8.17 7.81 4.53
C ILE A 29 -6.83 8.16 3.87
N MET A 30 -6.74 9.29 3.15
CA MET A 30 -5.49 9.80 2.62
C MET A 30 -4.49 9.88 3.77
N PRO A 31 -3.40 9.08 3.72
CA PRO A 31 -2.36 9.19 4.72
C PRO A 31 -1.93 10.65 4.72
N ARG A 32 -1.86 11.27 5.92
CA ARG A 32 -1.20 12.57 6.09
C ARG A 32 0.01 12.57 5.18
N PRO A 33 0.19 13.55 4.27
CA PRO A 33 1.31 13.55 3.34
C PRO A 33 2.54 13.29 4.19
N ALA A 34 3.14 12.11 4.01
CA ALA A 34 4.29 11.69 4.76
C ALA A 34 5.27 12.83 4.54
N LYS A 35 5.48 13.63 5.60
CA LYS A 35 6.35 14.80 5.58
C LYS A 35 7.60 14.30 4.89
N ARG A 36 7.84 14.73 3.63
CA ARG A 36 8.96 14.28 2.80
C ARG A 36 10.16 14.33 3.71
N ARG A 37 10.53 13.18 4.26
CA ARG A 37 11.69 13.07 5.11
C ARG A 37 12.80 13.36 4.12
N GLY A 38 13.60 14.37 4.46
CA GLY A 38 14.72 14.79 3.64
C GLY A 38 15.62 13.61 3.25
N PRO A 39 16.56 13.86 2.33
CA PRO A 39 17.32 12.82 1.63
C PRO A 39 17.90 11.77 2.59
N SER A 40 17.78 10.51 2.17
CA SER A 40 18.35 9.26 2.73
C SER A 40 19.86 9.35 3.05
N PRO A 41 20.55 8.34 3.64
CA PRO A 41 20.09 7.06 4.21
C PRO A 41 20.73 6.74 5.58
N VAL A 42 19.95 6.26 6.55
CA VAL A 42 20.52 5.22 7.42
C VAL A 42 20.13 3.94 6.73
N PRO A 43 21.09 3.10 6.28
CA PRO A 43 20.74 1.76 5.81
C PRO A 43 19.94 1.15 6.96
N ARG A 44 18.64 0.91 6.77
CA ARG A 44 17.96 0.01 7.70
C ARG A 44 18.80 -1.25 7.66
N ASP A 45 19.36 -1.59 8.81
CA ASP A 45 20.15 -2.80 8.94
C ASP A 45 19.37 -3.94 8.30
N ILE A 46 19.99 -4.64 7.35
CA ILE A 46 19.34 -5.67 6.55
C ILE A 46 18.66 -6.70 7.46
N GLY A 47 19.22 -6.95 8.66
CA GLY A 47 18.60 -7.83 9.67
C GLY A 47 17.29 -7.31 10.26
N ARG A 48 17.04 -5.99 10.28
CA ARG A 48 15.74 -5.43 10.67
C ARG A 48 14.73 -5.54 9.53
N LEU A 49 15.17 -5.35 8.30
CA LEU A 49 14.31 -5.49 7.13
C LEU A 49 13.83 -6.94 6.95
N SER A 50 14.72 -7.92 7.13
CA SER A 50 14.33 -9.34 7.10
C SER A 50 13.33 -9.67 8.22
N ALA A 51 13.57 -9.20 9.45
CA ALA A 51 12.62 -9.40 10.56
C ALA A 51 11.25 -8.75 10.30
N ASP A 52 11.23 -7.57 9.69
CA ASP A 52 10.00 -6.90 9.28
C ASP A 52 9.27 -7.70 8.17
N LEU A 53 10.00 -8.27 7.20
CA LEU A 53 9.42 -9.16 6.18
C LEU A 53 8.78 -10.40 6.79
N THR A 54 9.49 -11.14 7.66
CA THR A 54 8.95 -12.32 8.33
C THR A 54 7.68 -11.97 9.11
N ARG A 55 7.70 -10.84 9.83
CA ARG A 55 6.56 -10.37 10.61
C ARG A 55 5.36 -10.04 9.72
N LEU A 56 5.57 -9.30 8.63
CA LEU A 56 4.50 -8.91 7.71
C LEU A 56 3.92 -10.12 6.96
N TYR A 57 4.77 -11.08 6.58
CA TYR A 57 4.34 -12.33 5.97
C TYR A 57 3.40 -13.12 6.90
N ALA A 58 3.78 -13.27 8.18
CA ALA A 58 2.93 -13.91 9.18
C ALA A 58 1.62 -13.16 9.40
N GLU A 59 1.64 -11.82 9.42
CA GLU A 59 0.42 -11.01 9.54
C GLU A 59 -0.50 -11.16 8.33
N LEU A 60 0.06 -11.21 7.11
CA LEU A 60 -0.71 -11.49 5.90
C LEU A 60 -1.39 -12.86 5.94
N ASP A 61 -0.70 -13.89 6.42
CA ASP A 61 -1.27 -15.24 6.52
C ASP A 61 -2.43 -15.31 7.52
N VAL A 62 -2.26 -14.67 8.69
CA VAL A 62 -3.35 -14.52 9.68
C VAL A 62 -4.53 -13.71 9.10
N LEU A 63 -4.27 -12.64 8.34
CA LEU A 63 -5.33 -11.85 7.72
C LEU A 63 -6.03 -12.60 6.58
N ARG A 64 -5.35 -13.51 5.88
CA ARG A 64 -5.96 -14.37 4.84
C ARG A 64 -6.93 -15.39 5.43
N SER A 65 -6.74 -15.83 6.67
CA SER A 65 -7.65 -16.74 7.36
C SER A 65 -8.73 -16.04 8.20
N SER A 66 -8.56 -14.75 8.51
CA SER A 66 -9.50 -13.96 9.30
C SER A 66 -10.86 -13.76 8.61
N GLN A 67 -11.94 -13.65 9.40
CA GLN A 67 -13.29 -13.28 8.94
C GLN A 67 -13.75 -11.90 9.47
N ALA A 68 -12.83 -11.08 9.96
CA ALA A 68 -13.16 -9.77 10.51
C ALA A 68 -13.71 -8.80 9.42
N ALA A 69 -14.63 -7.92 9.80
CA ALA A 69 -15.30 -6.98 8.88
C ALA A 69 -14.34 -6.04 8.12
N ALA A 70 -13.16 -5.75 8.69
CA ALA A 70 -12.13 -4.90 8.08
C ALA A 70 -11.01 -5.68 7.37
N ARG A 71 -11.18 -6.98 7.15
CA ARG A 71 -10.14 -7.87 6.59
C ARG A 71 -9.57 -7.34 5.28
N VAL A 72 -10.42 -6.99 4.31
CA VAL A 72 -9.98 -6.56 2.97
C VAL A 72 -9.09 -5.31 3.04
N HIS A 73 -9.48 -4.34 3.86
CA HIS A 73 -8.70 -3.12 4.06
C HIS A 73 -7.37 -3.38 4.75
N ARG A 74 -7.37 -4.19 5.82
CA ARG A 74 -6.14 -4.58 6.52
C ARG A 74 -5.21 -5.36 5.60
N LEU A 75 -5.75 -6.32 4.85
CA LEU A 75 -4.98 -7.11 3.89
C LEU A 75 -4.31 -6.23 2.84
N ARG A 76 -5.03 -5.23 2.28
CA ARG A 76 -4.44 -4.27 1.33
C ARG A 76 -3.34 -3.44 1.98
N ALA A 77 -3.60 -2.89 3.18
CA ALA A 77 -2.61 -2.07 3.88
C ALA A 77 -1.34 -2.86 4.23
N THR A 78 -1.48 -4.09 4.73
CA THR A 78 -0.34 -4.96 5.03
C THR A 78 0.39 -5.40 3.76
N THR A 79 -0.32 -5.62 2.65
CA THR A 79 0.30 -5.91 1.34
C THR A 79 1.16 -4.74 0.86
N LEU A 80 0.64 -3.50 0.94
CA LEU A 80 1.41 -2.32 0.57
C LEU A 80 2.64 -2.13 1.47
N ALA A 81 2.50 -2.34 2.78
CA ALA A 81 3.64 -2.28 3.70
C ALA A 81 4.68 -3.37 3.40
N TYR A 82 4.25 -4.55 2.94
CA TYR A 82 5.14 -5.62 2.52
C TYR A 82 5.94 -5.24 1.27
N ASP A 83 5.27 -4.67 0.26
CA ASP A 83 5.92 -4.19 -0.96
C ASP A 83 6.93 -3.06 -0.68
N ASP A 84 6.61 -2.12 0.21
CA ASP A 84 7.54 -1.06 0.66
C ASP A 84 8.82 -1.62 1.32
N VAL A 85 8.68 -2.69 2.12
CA VAL A 85 9.83 -3.32 2.80
C VAL A 85 10.68 -4.10 1.80
N LEU A 86 10.06 -4.82 0.86
CA LEU A 86 10.76 -5.48 -0.23
C LEU A 86 11.54 -4.47 -1.10
N GLU A 87 10.96 -3.32 -1.45
CA GLU A 87 11.67 -2.24 -2.18
C GLU A 87 12.87 -1.73 -1.38
N SER A 88 12.69 -1.57 -0.06
CA SER A 88 13.78 -1.19 0.84
C SER A 88 14.90 -2.24 0.89
N CYS A 89 14.56 -3.54 0.82
CA CYS A 89 15.53 -4.63 0.71
C CYS A 89 16.29 -4.60 -0.62
N CYS A 90 15.58 -4.42 -1.74
CA CYS A 90 16.20 -4.29 -3.06
C CYS A 90 17.18 -3.12 -3.10
N THR A 91 16.79 -1.98 -2.52
CA THR A 91 17.65 -0.79 -2.40
C THR A 91 18.87 -1.06 -1.52
N ALA A 92 18.69 -1.74 -0.38
CA ALA A 92 19.78 -2.04 0.56
C ALA A 92 20.80 -3.02 -0.01
N LEU A 93 20.35 -4.00 -0.81
CA LEU A 93 21.21 -4.99 -1.47
C LEU A 93 21.68 -4.53 -2.85
N GLN A 94 21.26 -3.35 -3.31
CA GLN A 94 21.58 -2.79 -4.65
C GLN A 94 21.21 -3.76 -5.79
N VAL A 95 20.09 -4.47 -5.61
CA VAL A 95 19.58 -5.45 -6.57
C VAL A 95 18.73 -4.77 -7.65
N ASP A 96 18.22 -3.57 -7.38
CA ASP A 96 17.34 -2.86 -8.30
C ASP A 96 17.83 -1.41 -8.53
N ASP A 97 18.38 -1.15 -9.72
CA ASP A 97 18.99 0.12 -10.15
C ASP A 97 17.91 1.16 -10.55
N GLY A 98 17.01 1.51 -9.62
CA GLY A 98 16.15 2.69 -9.75
C GLY A 98 14.79 2.49 -10.44
N LEU A 99 14.17 1.32 -10.27
CA LEU A 99 12.76 1.15 -10.59
C LEU A 99 11.87 1.96 -9.62
N PRO A 100 10.80 2.63 -10.10
CA PRO A 100 9.89 3.40 -9.26
C PRO A 100 9.05 2.47 -8.35
N PRO A 101 8.49 3.00 -7.24
CA PRO A 101 7.63 2.23 -6.35
C PRO A 101 6.50 1.58 -7.15
N ARG A 102 6.48 0.26 -7.19
CA ARG A 102 5.49 -0.53 -7.95
C ARG A 102 4.60 -1.27 -6.98
N GLU A 103 3.30 -1.18 -7.20
CA GLU A 103 2.38 -2.22 -6.74
C GLU A 103 2.71 -3.48 -7.55
N TRP A 104 3.41 -4.43 -6.93
CA TRP A 104 3.77 -5.68 -7.60
C TRP A 104 2.57 -6.61 -7.68
N SER A 105 2.43 -7.26 -8.83
CA SER A 105 1.60 -8.46 -8.94
C SER A 105 2.15 -9.57 -8.03
N SER A 106 1.32 -10.56 -7.73
CA SER A 106 1.75 -11.70 -6.92
C SER A 106 2.92 -12.49 -7.54
N VAL A 107 3.07 -12.45 -8.87
CA VAL A 107 4.16 -13.14 -9.57
C VAL A 107 5.45 -12.33 -9.48
N GLU A 108 5.40 -11.03 -9.80
CA GLU A 108 6.56 -10.14 -9.69
C GLU A 108 7.11 -10.11 -8.26
N ARG A 109 6.22 -10.12 -7.26
CA ARG A 109 6.63 -10.21 -5.85
C ARG A 109 7.45 -11.47 -5.56
N LEU A 110 7.05 -12.63 -6.08
CA LEU A 110 7.80 -13.88 -5.91
C LEU A 110 9.16 -13.83 -6.63
N GLU A 111 9.24 -13.21 -7.80
CA GLU A 111 10.50 -13.02 -8.52
C GLU A 111 11.46 -12.11 -7.74
N VAL A 112 10.95 -11.04 -7.14
CA VAL A 112 11.74 -10.13 -6.29
C VAL A 112 12.22 -10.84 -5.03
N GLU A 113 11.35 -11.60 -4.36
CA GLU A 113 11.71 -12.42 -3.20
C GLU A 113 12.84 -13.40 -3.54
N ALA A 114 12.73 -14.12 -4.66
CA ALA A 114 13.77 -15.03 -5.13
C ALA A 114 15.10 -14.29 -5.41
N THR A 115 15.03 -13.11 -6.04
CA THR A 115 16.23 -12.31 -6.34
C THR A 115 16.90 -11.82 -5.04
N LEU A 116 16.12 -11.46 -4.02
CA LEU A 116 16.63 -11.10 -2.70
C LEU A 116 17.27 -12.29 -1.97
N GLU A 117 16.69 -13.49 -2.10
CA GLU A 117 17.28 -14.72 -1.57
C GLU A 117 18.63 -15.05 -2.24
N GLU A 118 18.71 -14.90 -3.57
CA GLU A 118 19.96 -15.05 -4.33
C GLU A 118 21.02 -14.02 -3.92
N ALA A 119 20.60 -12.79 -3.61
CA ALA A 119 21.46 -11.74 -3.06
C ALA A 119 21.88 -11.98 -1.60
N GLY A 120 21.41 -13.07 -0.97
CA GLY A 120 21.85 -13.54 0.34
C GLY A 120 20.96 -13.13 1.51
N LEU A 121 19.78 -12.53 1.25
CA LEU A 121 18.79 -12.23 2.27
C LEU A 121 18.01 -13.52 2.63
N ARG A 122 17.88 -13.85 3.91
CA ARG A 122 17.12 -15.03 4.39
C ARG A 122 16.15 -14.62 5.49
N TRP A 123 14.90 -15.10 5.45
CA TRP A 123 13.86 -14.74 6.41
C TRP A 123 12.79 -15.82 6.60
#